data_AF-A8M9J8-F1
#
_entry.id   AF-A8M9J8-F1
#
_cell.length_a   1.000
_cell.length_b   1.000
_cell.length_c   1.000
_cell.angle_alpha   90.00
_cell.angle_beta   90.00
_cell.angle_gamma   90.00
#
_symmetry.space_group_name_H-M   'P 1'
#
loop_
_entity.id
_entity.type
_entity.pdbx_description
1 polymer ?
#
loop_
_entity_poly.entity_id
_entity_poly.type
_entity_poly.pdbx_seq_one_letter_code
_entity_poly.pdbx_strand_id
1 'polypeptide(L)'
;MAFGEGARRFNAEVMGMLGRKVLVNLIGGSFYRGQLVGIDQGLNIVLVDVTNDRNERFPKVLIKSEAIRDIALVEEYIDLRELAKILEKYFPGMVKYIEETNTIIVSENVTVTEEGVKGTGLVARRVKEIYDEYVQSRKR
;
A
#
# COMPACT_ATOMS: atom_id res chain seq x y z
N MET A 1 -27.37 5.17 -25.74
CA MET A 1 -27.03 5.01 -24.31
C MET A 1 -25.75 5.79 -24.07
N ALA A 2 -25.72 6.67 -23.05
CA ALA A 2 -24.65 7.64 -22.86
C ALA A 2 -23.35 6.96 -22.37
N PHE A 3 -22.51 6.49 -23.29
CA PHE A 3 -21.11 6.10 -23.02
C PHE A 3 -20.23 7.35 -22.91
N GLY A 4 -20.54 8.23 -21.96
CA GLY A 4 -19.83 9.50 -21.81
C GLY A 4 -18.85 9.44 -20.66
N GLU A 5 -19.37 9.44 -19.44
CA GLU A 5 -18.60 9.80 -18.25
C GLU A 5 -18.23 8.60 -17.37
N GLY A 6 -19.18 7.69 -17.12
CA GLY A 6 -18.95 6.51 -16.28
C GLY A 6 -17.87 5.58 -16.83
N ALA A 7 -17.87 5.31 -18.14
CA ALA A 7 -16.85 4.48 -18.78
C ALA A 7 -15.46 5.15 -18.77
N ARG A 8 -15.40 6.48 -18.94
CA ARG A 8 -14.13 7.23 -18.82
C ARG A 8 -13.58 7.16 -17.41
N ARG A 9 -14.43 7.37 -16.40
CA ARG A 9 -14.03 7.32 -15.00
C ARG A 9 -13.61 5.91 -14.60
N PHE A 10 -14.35 4.88 -15.00
CA PHE A 10 -13.97 3.48 -14.81
C PHE A 10 -12.58 3.18 -15.38
N ASN A 11 -12.32 3.56 -16.64
CA ASN A 11 -11.01 3.35 -17.25
C ASN A 11 -9.90 4.11 -16.53
N ALA A 12 -10.16 5.34 -16.05
CA ALA A 12 -9.20 6.10 -15.28
C ALA A 12 -8.85 5.40 -13.95
N GLU A 13 -9.84 4.89 -13.21
CA GLU A 13 -9.63 4.15 -11.96
C GLU A 13 -8.84 2.86 -12.20
N VAL A 14 -9.21 2.07 -13.21
CA VAL A 14 -8.51 0.83 -13.57
C VAL A 14 -7.05 1.10 -13.96
N MET A 15 -6.81 2.13 -14.76
CA MET A 15 -5.45 2.53 -15.14
C MET A 15 -4.66 3.07 -13.94
N GLY A 16 -5.33 3.72 -12.98
CA GLY A 16 -4.74 4.17 -11.72
C GLY A 16 -4.24 3.03 -10.82
N MET A 17 -4.64 1.78 -11.08
CA MET A 17 -4.13 0.61 -10.37
C MET A 17 -2.80 0.07 -10.94
N LEU A 18 -2.43 0.45 -12.17
CA LEU A 18 -1.16 0.03 -12.77
C LEU A 18 0.04 0.52 -11.94
N GLY A 19 1.03 -0.36 -11.78
CA GLY A 19 2.22 -0.12 -10.97
C GLY A 19 2.00 -0.25 -9.47
N ARG A 20 0.79 -0.52 -8.99
CA ARG A 20 0.48 -0.62 -7.56
C ARG A 20 0.37 -2.08 -7.12
N LYS A 21 0.57 -2.33 -5.82
CA LYS A 21 0.30 -3.64 -5.24
C LYS A 21 -1.20 -3.86 -5.15
N VAL A 22 -1.64 -5.03 -5.56
CA VAL A 22 -3.05 -5.44 -5.54
C VAL A 22 -3.20 -6.82 -4.91
N LEU A 23 -4.38 -7.07 -4.37
CA LEU A 23 -4.89 -8.37 -3.99
C LEU A 23 -5.93 -8.78 -5.02
N VAL A 24 -5.68 -9.88 -5.72
CA VAL A 24 -6.60 -10.45 -6.71
C VAL A 24 -7.24 -11.66 -6.08
N ASN A 25 -8.53 -11.55 -5.78
CA ASN A 25 -9.31 -12.66 -5.25
C ASN A 25 -9.93 -13.45 -6.41
N LEU A 26 -9.72 -14.76 -6.44
CA LEU A 26 -10.27 -15.62 -7.49
C LEU A 26 -11.65 -16.18 -7.11
N ILE A 27 -12.39 -16.58 -8.13
CA ILE A 27 -13.58 -17.40 -7.96
C ILE A 27 -13.14 -18.73 -7.34
N GLY A 28 -13.64 -19.04 -6.14
CA GLY A 28 -13.23 -20.21 -5.36
C GLY A 28 -12.39 -19.91 -4.11
N GLY A 29 -12.00 -18.65 -3.89
CA GLY A 29 -11.48 -18.17 -2.60
C GLY A 29 -9.95 -18.15 -2.45
N SER A 30 -9.20 -18.72 -3.39
CA SER A 30 -7.74 -18.49 -3.47
C SER A 30 -7.44 -17.06 -3.91
N PHE A 31 -6.24 -16.56 -3.60
CA PHE A 31 -5.83 -15.21 -3.99
C PHE A 31 -4.38 -15.13 -4.46
N TYR A 32 -4.09 -14.06 -5.20
CA TYR A 32 -2.72 -13.62 -5.53
C TYR A 32 -2.51 -12.19 -5.03
N ARG A 33 -1.32 -11.93 -4.49
CA ARG A 33 -0.86 -10.59 -4.12
C ARG A 33 0.40 -10.27 -4.91
N GLY A 34 0.43 -9.14 -5.59
CA GLY A 34 1.58 -8.74 -6.41
C GLY A 34 1.42 -7.32 -6.96
N GLN A 35 2.42 -6.84 -7.71
CA GLN A 35 2.33 -5.56 -8.41
C GLN A 35 1.62 -5.74 -9.75
N LEU A 36 0.58 -4.95 -10.02
CA LEU A 36 -0.17 -4.97 -11.28
C LEU A 36 0.63 -4.26 -12.38
N VAL A 37 1.07 -4.99 -13.41
CA VAL A 37 1.92 -4.42 -14.48
C VAL A 37 1.27 -4.42 -15.85
N GLY A 38 0.13 -5.07 -16.00
CA GLY A 38 -0.61 -5.10 -17.26
C GLY A 38 -2.08 -5.42 -17.04
N ILE A 39 -2.92 -4.76 -17.82
CA ILE A 39 -4.37 -4.96 -17.90
C ILE A 39 -4.73 -4.84 -19.38
N ASP A 40 -5.44 -5.82 -19.93
CA ASP A 40 -5.97 -5.74 -21.30
C ASP A 40 -7.43 -5.25 -21.33
N GLN A 41 -8.01 -5.12 -22.53
CA GLN A 41 -9.39 -4.68 -22.70
C GLN A 41 -10.42 -5.67 -22.12
N GLY A 42 -10.06 -6.94 -21.98
CA GLY A 42 -10.88 -7.98 -21.37
C GLY A 42 -10.69 -8.11 -19.86
N LEU A 43 -9.96 -7.18 -19.23
CA LEU A 43 -9.57 -7.20 -17.81
C LEU A 43 -8.74 -8.43 -17.42
N ASN A 44 -8.08 -9.09 -18.38
CA ASN A 44 -7.00 -10.03 -18.05
C ASN A 44 -5.83 -9.22 -17.51
N ILE A 45 -5.14 -9.75 -16.50
CA ILE A 45 -4.10 -9.02 -15.78
C ILE A 45 -2.79 -9.78 -15.73
N VAL A 46 -1.71 -9.03 -15.57
CA VAL A 46 -0.38 -9.57 -15.28
C VAL A 46 0.12 -8.96 -13.98
N LEU A 47 0.50 -9.83 -13.05
CA LEU A 47 1.17 -9.47 -11.81
C LEU A 47 2.65 -9.85 -11.86
N VAL A 48 3.51 -9.09 -11.17
CA VAL A 48 4.90 -9.45 -10.85
C VAL A 48 5.14 -9.44 -9.35
N ASP A 49 6.23 -10.06 -8.90
CA ASP A 49 6.58 -10.25 -7.49
C ASP A 49 5.41 -10.82 -6.68
N VAL A 50 4.86 -11.93 -7.19
CA VAL A 50 3.57 -12.47 -6.76
C VAL A 50 3.75 -13.47 -5.63
N THR A 51 2.88 -13.40 -4.63
CA THR A 51 2.71 -14.42 -3.59
C THR A 51 1.25 -14.88 -3.60
N ASN A 52 0.99 -16.18 -3.52
CA ASN A 52 -0.37 -16.72 -3.40
C ASN A 52 -0.79 -16.98 -1.95
N ASP A 53 -2.02 -17.46 -1.77
CA ASP A 53 -2.60 -17.89 -0.51
C ASP A 53 -1.84 -19.02 0.21
N ARG A 54 -0.99 -19.75 -0.50
CA ARG A 54 -0.11 -20.81 0.04
C ARG A 54 1.31 -20.33 0.33
N ASN A 55 1.56 -19.02 0.22
CA ASN A 55 2.87 -18.39 0.40
C ASN A 55 3.91 -18.81 -0.66
N GLU A 56 3.47 -19.34 -1.80
CA GLU A 56 4.31 -19.66 -2.95
C GLU A 56 4.62 -18.38 -3.73
N ARG A 57 5.89 -18.21 -4.14
CA ARG A 57 6.36 -17.03 -4.84
C ARG A 57 6.51 -17.28 -6.33
N PHE A 58 5.99 -16.36 -7.13
CA PHE A 58 6.09 -16.41 -8.59
C PHE A 58 6.64 -15.07 -9.09
N PRO A 59 7.63 -15.08 -10.01
CA PRO A 59 8.13 -13.84 -10.59
C PRO A 59 7.07 -13.13 -11.45
N LYS A 60 6.13 -13.89 -12.02
CA LYS A 60 5.07 -13.39 -12.90
C LYS A 60 3.87 -14.33 -12.91
N VAL A 61 2.67 -13.78 -12.89
CA VAL A 61 1.41 -14.54 -13.05
C VAL A 61 0.50 -13.79 -14.03
N LEU A 62 -0.03 -14.49 -15.02
CA LEU A 62 -1.11 -14.00 -15.87
C LEU A 62 -2.43 -14.60 -15.37
N ILE A 63 -3.42 -13.76 -15.11
CA ILE A 63 -4.72 -14.18 -14.58
C ILE A 63 -5.80 -13.77 -15.59
N LYS A 64 -6.61 -14.76 -16.00
CA LYS A 64 -7.74 -14.55 -16.90
C LYS A 64 -8.90 -13.92 -16.14
N SER A 65 -9.58 -12.95 -16.75
CA SER A 65 -10.67 -12.22 -16.09
C SER A 65 -11.81 -13.10 -15.60
N GLU A 66 -12.09 -14.19 -16.31
CA GLU A 66 -13.09 -15.20 -15.92
C GLU A 66 -12.81 -15.90 -14.57
N ALA A 67 -11.55 -15.89 -14.11
CA ALA A 67 -11.16 -16.46 -12.83
C ALA A 67 -11.18 -15.42 -11.69
N ILE A 68 -11.32 -14.13 -12.01
CA ILE A 68 -11.22 -13.03 -11.04
C ILE A 68 -12.60 -12.72 -10.47
N ARG A 69 -12.69 -12.68 -9.13
CA ARG A 69 -13.87 -12.18 -8.41
C ARG A 69 -13.79 -10.67 -8.20
N ASP A 70 -12.67 -10.21 -7.64
CA ASP A 70 -12.40 -8.80 -7.39
C ASP A 70 -10.89 -8.53 -7.34
N ILE A 71 -10.53 -7.26 -7.56
CA ILE A 71 -9.17 -6.75 -7.42
C ILE A 71 -9.22 -5.59 -6.43
N ALA A 72 -8.52 -5.72 -5.32
CA ALA A 72 -8.39 -4.68 -4.32
C ALA A 72 -7.00 -4.04 -4.41
N LEU A 73 -6.95 -2.70 -4.38
CA LEU A 73 -5.70 -2.01 -4.11
C LEU A 73 -5.22 -2.37 -2.72
N VAL A 74 -3.99 -2.86 -2.65
CA VAL A 74 -3.29 -3.01 -1.38
C VAL A 74 -2.37 -1.81 -1.31
N GLU A 75 -2.93 -0.68 -0.91
CA GLU A 75 -2.10 0.38 -0.35
C GLU A 75 -1.32 -0.23 0.81
N GLU A 76 -0.03 0.07 0.90
CA GLU A 76 0.69 -0.15 2.14
C GLU A 76 0.09 0.82 3.14
N TYR A 77 -1.00 0.40 3.79
CA TYR A 77 -1.61 1.16 4.86
C TYR A 77 -0.60 1.19 6.00
N ILE A 78 0.13 2.30 6.08
CA ILE A 78 0.98 2.58 7.22
C ILE A 78 0.02 2.99 8.32
N ASP A 79 -0.29 2.05 9.21
CA ASP A 79 -1.04 2.39 10.42
C ASP A 79 -0.19 3.35 11.26
N LEU A 80 -0.42 4.65 11.09
CA LEU A 80 0.29 5.72 11.79
C LEU A 80 -0.04 5.76 13.28
N ARG A 81 -1.18 5.17 13.71
CA ARG A 81 -1.46 5.01 15.15
C ARG A 81 -0.57 3.94 15.76
N GLU A 82 -0.40 2.81 15.06
CA GLU A 82 0.54 1.78 15.48
C GLU A 82 1.97 2.32 15.47
N LEU A 83 2.38 2.99 14.40
CA LEU A 83 3.70 3.60 14.31
C LEU A 83 3.93 4.63 15.42
N ALA A 84 2.94 5.44 15.77
CA ALA A 84 3.04 6.38 16.89
C ALA A 84 3.30 5.65 18.22
N LYS A 85 2.63 4.52 18.47
CA LYS A 85 2.88 3.69 19.67
C LYS A 85 4.28 3.09 19.67
N ILE A 86 4.83 2.74 18.51
CA ILE A 86 6.21 2.26 18.39
C ILE A 86 7.17 3.41 18.68
N LEU A 87 7.00 4.57 18.04
CA LEU A 87 7.83 5.75 18.25
C LEU A 87 7.82 6.21 19.71
N GLU A 88 6.67 6.15 20.40
CA GLU A 88 6.55 6.53 21.82
C GLU A 88 7.45 5.68 22.74
N LYS A 89 7.77 4.43 22.36
CA LYS A 89 8.73 3.60 23.11
C LYS A 89 10.17 4.10 22.98
N TYR A 90 10.51 4.75 21.87
CA TYR A 90 11.85 5.29 21.61
C TYR A 90 11.97 6.77 22.02
N PHE A 91 10.85 7.51 22.00
CA PHE A 91 10.78 8.94 22.29
C PHE A 91 9.67 9.25 23.31
N PRO A 92 9.79 8.77 24.56
CA PRO A 92 8.71 8.89 25.54
C PRO A 92 8.32 10.35 25.82
N GLY A 93 7.02 10.65 25.79
CA GLY A 93 6.46 11.98 26.04
C GLY A 93 6.69 12.99 24.91
N MET A 94 7.29 12.57 23.80
CA MET A 94 7.61 13.45 22.66
C MET A 94 6.81 13.11 21.40
N VAL A 95 5.93 12.11 21.41
CA VAL A 95 5.15 11.72 20.22
C VAL A 95 3.70 12.18 20.36
N LYS A 96 3.20 12.86 19.32
CA LYS A 96 1.81 13.26 19.21
C LYS A 96 1.24 12.81 17.87
N TYR A 97 0.23 11.95 17.91
CA TYR A 97 -0.58 11.65 16.74
C TYR A 97 -1.72 12.67 16.61
N ILE A 98 -1.87 13.25 15.42
CA ILE A 98 -2.93 14.18 15.05
C ILE A 98 -3.86 13.43 14.11
N GLU A 99 -5.07 13.11 14.60
CA GLU A 99 -6.02 12.26 13.90
C GLU A 99 -6.62 12.98 12.69
N GLU A 100 -6.85 14.29 12.81
CA GLU A 100 -7.48 15.13 11.78
C GLU A 100 -6.64 15.20 10.49
N THR A 101 -5.32 15.16 10.62
CA THR A 101 -4.37 15.23 9.48
C THR A 101 -3.64 13.92 9.24
N ASN A 102 -3.98 12.86 9.97
CA ASN A 102 -3.28 11.58 9.98
C ASN A 102 -1.75 11.74 9.99
N THR A 103 -1.22 12.45 10.99
CA THR A 103 0.19 12.84 11.05
C THR A 103 0.76 12.57 12.44
N ILE A 104 2.03 12.16 12.52
CA ILE A 104 2.75 12.04 13.79
C ILE A 104 3.75 13.19 13.89
N ILE A 105 3.69 13.94 14.98
CA ILE A 105 4.72 14.91 15.36
C ILE A 105 5.61 14.25 16.41
N VAL A 106 6.92 14.30 16.19
CA VAL A 106 7.92 13.83 17.17
C VAL A 106 8.79 15.01 17.58
N SER A 107 8.82 15.33 18.87
CA SER A 107 9.43 16.55 19.41
C SER A 107 8.83 17.80 18.75
N GLU A 108 9.64 18.80 18.41
CA GLU A 108 9.15 20.09 17.86
C GLU A 108 9.20 20.15 16.33
N ASN A 109 10.06 19.36 15.67
CA ASN A 109 10.46 19.60 14.27
C ASN A 109 10.44 18.37 13.36
N VAL A 110 9.94 17.23 13.82
CA VAL A 110 9.85 16.01 12.99
C VAL A 110 8.41 15.65 12.74
N THR A 111 8.05 15.50 11.48
CA THR A 111 6.70 15.16 11.01
C THR A 111 6.75 13.86 10.24
N VAL A 112 5.87 12.91 10.57
CA VAL A 112 5.75 11.61 9.89
C VAL A 112 4.35 11.49 9.29
N THR A 113 4.32 11.11 8.03
CA THR A 113 3.10 10.86 7.24
C THR A 113 3.27 9.54 6.48
N GLU A 114 2.24 9.10 5.77
CA GLU A 114 2.33 7.92 4.89
C GLU A 114 3.35 8.08 3.75
N GLU A 115 3.67 9.33 3.38
CA GLU A 115 4.69 9.64 2.37
C GLU A 115 6.12 9.55 2.91
N GLY A 116 6.30 9.50 4.24
CA GLY A 116 7.60 9.43 4.90
C GLY A 116 7.81 10.47 6.01
N VAL A 117 9.10 10.66 6.34
CA VAL A 117 9.57 11.50 7.45
C VAL A 117 10.15 12.81 6.94
N LYS A 118 9.66 13.94 7.47
CA LYS A 118 10.16 15.30 7.24
C LYS A 118 10.80 15.84 8.52
N GLY A 119 12.00 16.42 8.41
CA GLY A 119 12.76 16.99 9.54
C GLY A 119 14.27 16.82 9.35
N THR A 120 15.06 17.44 10.23
CA THR A 120 16.53 17.37 10.21
C THR A 120 17.09 17.07 11.61
N GLY A 121 18.38 16.71 11.68
CA GLY A 121 19.06 16.38 12.94
C GLY A 121 18.97 14.90 13.35
N LEU A 122 19.47 14.60 14.54
CA LEU A 122 19.60 13.22 15.04
C LEU A 122 18.25 12.53 15.27
N VAL A 123 17.26 13.27 15.78
CA VAL A 123 15.90 12.76 15.99
C VAL A 123 15.27 12.35 14.66
N ALA A 124 15.34 13.20 13.63
CA ALA A 124 14.78 12.91 12.31
C ALA A 124 15.43 11.66 11.68
N ARG A 125 16.75 11.49 11.82
CA ARG A 125 17.45 10.28 11.35
C ARG A 125 16.94 9.03 12.05
N ARG A 126 16.82 9.07 13.37
CA ARG A 126 16.37 7.91 14.15
C ARG A 126 14.89 7.57 13.91
N VAL A 127 14.04 8.58 13.77
CA VAL A 127 12.62 8.41 13.39
C VAL A 127 12.52 7.79 11.99
N LYS A 128 13.36 8.23 11.04
CA LYS A 128 13.42 7.65 9.69
C LYS A 128 13.83 6.18 9.70
N GLU A 129 14.85 5.82 10.49
CA GLU A 129 15.25 4.41 10.65
C GLU A 129 14.08 3.54 11.12
N ILE A 130 13.36 3.96 12.17
CA ILE A 130 12.21 3.23 12.71
C ILE A 130 11.05 3.16 11.70
N TYR A 131 10.78 4.26 10.98
CA TYR A 131 9.78 4.30 9.92
C TYR A 131 10.12 3.31 8.79
N ASP A 132 11.37 3.34 8.31
CA ASP A 132 11.83 2.46 7.24
C ASP A 132 11.79 0.98 7.68
N GLU A 133 12.18 0.67 8.92
CA GLU A 133 12.03 -0.66 9.52
C GLU A 133 10.56 -1.09 9.61
N TYR A 134 9.66 -0.22 10.05
CA TYR A 134 8.22 -0.48 10.14
C TYR A 134 7.63 -0.79 8.76
N VAL A 135 7.90 0.07 7.77
CA VAL A 135 7.43 -0.11 6.38
C VAL A 135 8.01 -1.39 5.77
N GLN A 136 9.29 -1.69 6.00
CA GLN A 136 9.90 -2.94 5.53
C GLN A 136 9.28 -4.18 6.19
N SER A 137 8.93 -4.13 7.47
CA SER A 137 8.29 -5.25 8.17
C SER A 137 6.90 -5.56 7.63
N ARG A 138 6.17 -4.53 7.16
CA ARG A 138 4.82 -4.63 6.58
C ARG A 138 4.81 -4.95 5.07
N LYS A 139 5.97 -4.83 4.42
CA LYS A 139 6.20 -5.25 3.04
C LYS A 139 6.35 -6.76 2.86
N ARG A 140 6.67 -7.48 3.95
CA ARG A 140 6.81 -8.95 3.98
C ARG A 140 5.46 -9.63 4.11
#